data_AF-A0A7S2BB15-F1
#
_entry.id   AF-A0A7S2BB15-F1
#
_cell.length_a   1.000
_cell.length_b   1.000
_cell.length_c   1.000
_cell.angle_alpha   90.00
_cell.angle_beta   90.00
_cell.angle_gamma   90.00
#
_symmetry.space_group_name_H-M   'P 1'
#
loop_
_entity.id
_entity.type
_entity.pdbx_description
1 polymer ?
#
loop_
_entity_poly.entity_id
_entity_poly.type
_entity_poly.pdbx_seq_one_letter_code
_entity_poly.pdbx_strand_id
1 'polypeptide(L)'
;ATGRSDKIFDTDDIASAKNQRMATLLGFHSNPTRTGLIEELLAKKILDLVIPSVKALYEQLEEKFHPLDMVKEVQPTLAELSAHESLDIYVTPVTRLLILRSLRQLSTVYHSVRISHFKDLVGKLNLSDNEIEKMIVAAVKDKQVQVRVDHQSGCLRFGEAILESDNMRMQLTTLATQLHKVSEIIEPPNVLNPEKTAERAAFFSLVRDNMEREHHLALNRKNIIERRKEEEERRQQEKLKHEERIRLEAEKERQRQEAERLKADAKKREQEKFAKMKAEMERDNMVSMLKSIGKDVSNVDGLTEKDRDRILDEAKESAIKARDDEAQQALDKAKRIDYITRALRDEEIPMIQQQYQTIQSADVEAHKLRCEELKKKHRADWEADIAAKAKVSKMAGHRATFEDEIMAERQAAYDEEHARLRQEAYDKKIARARRKKAEMEEREQAEA
;
A
#
# COMPACT_ATOMS: atom_id res chain seq x y z
N ALA A 1 2.89 19.16 -29.35
CA ALA A 1 3.44 17.80 -29.33
C ALA A 1 3.33 17.25 -27.91
N THR A 2 2.21 16.63 -27.57
CA THR A 2 1.97 15.96 -26.29
C THR A 2 2.30 14.48 -26.49
N GLY A 3 3.50 14.10 -26.06
CA GLY A 3 4.06 12.77 -26.26
C GLY A 3 3.33 11.71 -25.43
N ARG A 4 3.05 10.57 -26.08
CA ARG A 4 2.70 9.28 -25.48
C ARG A 4 3.67 8.92 -24.35
N SER A 5 3.23 8.93 -23.09
CA SER A 5 3.96 8.32 -21.96
C SER A 5 3.12 7.36 -21.10
N ASP A 6 1.81 7.24 -21.35
CA ASP A 6 0.90 6.64 -20.36
C ASP A 6 0.74 5.11 -20.41
N LYS A 7 1.57 4.38 -21.18
CA LYS A 7 1.42 2.91 -21.32
C LYS A 7 2.43 2.04 -20.57
N ILE A 8 3.46 2.61 -19.96
CA ILE A 8 4.51 1.84 -19.24
C ILE A 8 4.21 1.75 -17.73
N PHE A 9 3.47 2.72 -17.17
CA PHE A 9 3.20 2.74 -15.72
C PHE A 9 2.10 1.73 -15.30
N ASP A 10 1.09 1.48 -16.13
CA ASP A 10 -0.01 0.55 -15.78
C ASP A 10 0.45 -0.91 -15.58
N THR A 11 1.55 -1.34 -16.21
CA THR A 11 1.98 -2.75 -16.12
C THR A 11 2.62 -3.10 -14.78
N ASP A 12 3.34 -2.16 -14.17
CA ASP A 12 4.01 -2.36 -12.89
C ASP A 12 3.00 -2.38 -11.73
N ASP A 13 1.95 -1.55 -11.81
CA ASP A 13 0.86 -1.54 -10.82
C ASP A 13 0.02 -2.83 -10.87
N ILE A 14 -0.24 -3.36 -12.08
CA ILE A 14 -0.91 -4.65 -12.24
C ILE A 14 -0.04 -5.80 -11.71
N ALA A 15 1.26 -5.77 -11.94
CA ALA A 15 2.20 -6.77 -11.43
C ALA A 15 2.29 -6.72 -9.90
N SER A 16 2.38 -5.50 -9.33
CA SER A 16 2.40 -5.27 -7.89
C SER A 16 1.14 -5.78 -7.20
N ALA A 17 -0.04 -5.49 -7.77
CA ALA A 17 -1.33 -5.97 -7.24
C ALA A 17 -1.46 -7.50 -7.29
N LYS A 18 -0.97 -8.14 -8.37
CA LYS A 18 -0.93 -9.62 -8.46
C LYS A 18 0.00 -10.22 -7.41
N ASN A 19 1.19 -9.65 -7.24
CA ASN A 19 2.15 -10.10 -6.23
C ASN A 19 1.61 -9.90 -4.81
N GLN A 20 0.88 -8.82 -4.55
CA GLN A 20 0.24 -8.60 -3.25
C GLN A 20 -0.85 -9.64 -2.97
N ARG A 21 -1.69 -9.98 -3.96
CA ARG A 21 -2.69 -11.06 -3.81
C ARG A 21 -2.01 -12.41 -3.53
N MET A 22 -0.92 -12.71 -4.25
CA MET A 22 -0.15 -13.93 -4.03
C MET A 22 0.50 -13.96 -2.63
N ALA A 23 1.06 -12.84 -2.17
CA ALA A 23 1.61 -12.70 -0.83
C ALA A 23 0.55 -12.98 0.24
N THR A 24 -0.67 -12.43 0.09
CA THR A 24 -1.80 -12.71 1.00
C THR A 24 -2.19 -14.19 1.00
N LEU A 25 -2.21 -14.86 -0.16
CA LEU A 25 -2.49 -16.30 -0.23
C LEU A 25 -1.44 -17.16 0.49
N LEU A 26 -0.18 -16.71 0.47
CA LEU A 26 0.95 -17.36 1.17
C LEU A 26 1.04 -16.96 2.66
N GLY A 27 0.11 -16.11 3.15
CA GLY A 27 0.09 -15.66 4.54
C GLY A 27 1.05 -14.50 4.85
N PHE A 28 1.66 -13.88 3.84
CA PHE A 28 2.43 -12.66 4.01
C PHE A 28 1.52 -11.43 4.06
N HIS A 29 1.79 -10.51 4.99
CA HIS A 29 1.03 -9.27 5.16
C HIS A 29 1.41 -8.19 4.14
N SER A 30 2.61 -8.28 3.58
CA SER A 30 3.16 -7.39 2.56
C SER A 30 3.89 -8.21 1.50
N ASN A 31 4.16 -7.60 0.34
CA ASN A 31 4.92 -8.26 -0.71
C ASN A 31 6.38 -8.48 -0.23
N PRO A 32 6.87 -9.72 -0.14
CA PRO A 32 8.21 -10.00 0.39
C PRO A 32 9.29 -9.39 -0.52
N THR A 33 10.16 -8.57 0.06
CA THR A 33 11.30 -7.99 -0.63
C THR A 33 12.55 -8.82 -0.39
N ARG A 34 13.48 -8.84 -1.35
CA ARG A 34 14.75 -9.56 -1.21
C ARG A 34 15.51 -9.17 0.06
N THR A 35 15.59 -7.87 0.36
CA THR A 35 16.28 -7.37 1.55
C THR A 35 15.60 -7.86 2.83
N GLY A 36 14.27 -7.78 2.90
CA GLY A 36 13.51 -8.27 4.06
C GLY A 36 13.66 -9.78 4.27
N LEU A 37 13.69 -10.57 3.20
CA LEU A 37 13.93 -12.01 3.28
C LEU A 37 15.34 -12.35 3.78
N ILE A 38 16.36 -11.59 3.38
CA ILE A 38 17.74 -11.78 3.87
C ILE A 38 17.82 -11.40 5.35
N GLU A 39 17.22 -10.28 5.76
CA GLU A 39 17.16 -9.86 7.16
C GLU A 39 16.45 -10.92 8.04
N GLU A 40 15.36 -11.50 7.57
CA GLU A 40 14.65 -12.57 8.28
C GLU A 40 15.50 -13.85 8.38
N LEU A 41 16.25 -14.19 7.32
CA LEU A 41 17.16 -15.33 7.30
C LEU A 41 18.26 -15.17 8.36
N LEU A 42 18.84 -13.96 8.46
CA LEU A 42 19.83 -13.60 9.47
C LEU A 42 19.24 -13.63 10.88
N ALA A 43 18.04 -13.08 11.08
CA ALA A 43 17.36 -13.07 12.37
C ALA A 43 17.06 -14.49 12.89
N LYS A 44 16.69 -15.41 11.99
CA LYS A 44 16.45 -16.83 12.31
C LYS A 44 17.71 -17.69 12.37
N LYS A 45 18.90 -17.11 12.16
CA LYS A 45 20.20 -17.81 12.17
C LYS A 45 20.27 -19.03 11.25
N ILE A 46 19.57 -18.97 10.12
CA ILE A 46 19.52 -20.10 9.17
C ILE A 46 20.89 -20.35 8.54
N LEU A 47 21.75 -19.32 8.44
CA LEU A 47 23.12 -19.44 7.92
C LEU A 47 24.01 -20.44 8.70
N ASP A 48 23.67 -20.77 9.95
CA ASP A 48 24.44 -21.74 10.74
C ASP A 48 24.03 -23.19 10.47
N LEU A 49 22.89 -23.42 9.84
CA LEU A 49 22.35 -24.75 9.50
C LEU A 49 22.65 -25.17 8.04
N VAL A 50 23.21 -24.26 7.26
CA VAL A 50 23.41 -24.40 5.81
C VAL A 50 24.79 -25.00 5.50
N ILE A 51 24.89 -25.70 4.38
CA ILE A 51 26.14 -26.28 3.87
C ILE A 51 27.23 -25.18 3.79
N PRO A 52 28.47 -25.45 4.25
CA PRO A 52 29.54 -24.46 4.25
C PRO A 52 29.76 -23.77 2.90
N SER A 53 29.62 -24.49 1.77
CA SER A 53 29.72 -23.94 0.41
C SER A 53 28.69 -22.85 0.14
N VAL A 54 27.44 -23.02 0.59
CA VAL A 54 26.37 -22.01 0.41
C VAL A 54 26.55 -20.84 1.39
N LYS A 55 27.06 -21.09 2.59
CA LYS A 55 27.44 -20.03 3.53
C LYS A 55 28.53 -19.13 2.94
N ALA A 56 29.55 -19.73 2.34
CA ALA A 56 30.60 -19.01 1.63
C ALA A 56 30.04 -18.21 0.44
N LEU A 57 29.07 -18.76 -0.31
CA LEU A 57 28.41 -18.04 -1.40
C LEU A 57 27.70 -16.76 -0.90
N TYR A 58 27.00 -16.83 0.23
CA TYR A 58 26.34 -15.68 0.82
C TYR A 58 27.35 -14.60 1.23
N GLU A 59 28.41 -14.98 1.95
CA GLU A 59 29.46 -14.06 2.39
C GLU A 59 30.14 -13.36 1.20
N GLN A 60 30.38 -14.09 0.11
CA GLN A 60 31.03 -13.55 -1.09
C GLN A 60 30.13 -12.63 -1.91
N LEU A 61 28.82 -12.89 -1.98
CA LEU A 61 27.89 -12.07 -2.76
C LEU A 61 27.38 -10.85 -2.00
N GLU A 62 27.07 -10.98 -0.70
CA GLU A 62 26.43 -9.93 0.08
C GLU A 62 27.39 -9.13 0.97
N GLU A 63 28.34 -9.77 1.65
CA GLU A 63 29.22 -9.09 2.64
C GLU A 63 30.52 -8.57 2.04
N LYS A 64 31.19 -9.39 1.21
CA LYS A 64 32.51 -9.07 0.65
C LYS A 64 32.41 -8.19 -0.61
N PHE A 65 33.40 -7.31 -0.74
CA PHE A 65 33.53 -6.41 -1.87
C PHE A 65 34.87 -6.63 -2.60
N HIS A 66 34.88 -7.57 -3.55
CA HIS A 66 36.06 -7.94 -4.34
C HIS A 66 35.72 -7.97 -5.84
N PRO A 67 35.63 -6.82 -6.52
CA PRO A 67 35.09 -6.71 -7.88
C PRO A 67 35.83 -7.53 -8.95
N LEU A 68 37.12 -7.87 -8.74
CA LEU A 68 37.93 -8.61 -9.71
C LEU A 68 38.07 -10.11 -9.40
N ASP A 69 37.88 -10.51 -8.15
CA ASP A 69 38.14 -11.89 -7.72
C ASP A 69 36.86 -12.66 -7.36
N MET A 70 35.73 -11.96 -7.16
CA MET A 70 34.44 -12.58 -6.81
C MET A 70 34.03 -13.69 -7.78
N VAL A 71 34.21 -13.50 -9.10
CA VAL A 71 33.86 -14.54 -10.09
C VAL A 71 34.75 -15.78 -9.96
N LYS A 72 36.04 -15.60 -9.63
CA LYS A 72 36.98 -16.71 -9.44
C LYS A 72 36.68 -17.48 -8.16
N GLU A 73 36.31 -16.78 -7.10
CA GLU A 73 36.03 -17.39 -5.79
C GLU A 73 34.67 -18.12 -5.76
N VAL A 74 33.68 -17.64 -6.51
CA VAL A 74 32.34 -18.25 -6.57
C VAL A 74 32.25 -19.42 -7.57
N GLN A 75 33.15 -19.48 -8.56
CA GLN A 75 33.19 -20.56 -9.55
C GLN A 75 33.26 -21.99 -8.96
N PRO A 76 34.17 -22.33 -8.02
CA PRO A 76 34.23 -23.68 -7.44
C PRO A 76 32.94 -24.02 -6.69
N THR A 77 32.36 -23.05 -5.98
CA THR A 77 31.09 -23.21 -5.27
C THR A 77 29.92 -23.49 -6.23
N LEU A 78 29.89 -22.85 -7.41
CA LEU A 78 28.89 -23.13 -8.44
C LEU A 78 29.01 -24.54 -9.02
N ALA A 79 30.24 -25.05 -9.17
CA ALA A 79 30.48 -26.42 -9.63
C ALA A 79 30.02 -27.45 -8.57
N GLU A 80 30.27 -27.19 -7.29
CA GLU A 80 29.74 -28.01 -6.18
C GLU A 80 28.20 -27.99 -6.14
N LEU A 81 27.58 -26.83 -6.41
CA LEU A 81 26.12 -26.70 -6.45
C LEU A 81 25.48 -27.48 -7.60
N SER A 82 26.12 -27.52 -8.77
CA SER A 82 25.66 -28.34 -9.90
C SER A 82 25.76 -29.86 -9.66
N ALA A 83 26.56 -30.29 -8.68
CA ALA A 83 26.65 -31.70 -8.32
C ALA A 83 25.42 -32.19 -7.52
N HIS A 84 24.63 -31.28 -6.95
CA HIS A 84 23.42 -31.59 -6.22
C HIS A 84 22.17 -31.37 -7.10
N GLU A 85 21.47 -32.45 -7.41
CA GLU A 85 20.31 -32.46 -8.33
C GLU A 85 19.18 -31.49 -7.92
N SER A 86 19.00 -31.25 -6.62
CA SER A 86 18.00 -30.29 -6.11
C SER A 86 18.44 -28.83 -6.18
N LEU A 87 19.75 -28.55 -6.26
CA LEU A 87 20.31 -27.19 -6.26
C LEU A 87 20.70 -26.70 -7.66
N ASP A 88 20.78 -27.60 -8.64
CA ASP A 88 21.12 -27.30 -10.03
C ASP A 88 20.19 -26.24 -10.66
N ILE A 89 18.89 -26.26 -10.28
CA ILE A 89 17.88 -25.28 -10.74
C ILE A 89 18.30 -23.84 -10.43
N TYR A 90 19.09 -23.61 -9.37
CA TYR A 90 19.53 -22.28 -8.94
C TYR A 90 20.85 -21.82 -9.59
N VAL A 91 21.60 -22.70 -10.24
CA VAL A 91 22.92 -22.38 -10.83
C VAL A 91 22.79 -21.29 -11.91
N THR A 92 21.77 -21.40 -12.78
CA THR A 92 21.54 -20.40 -13.85
C THR A 92 21.15 -19.02 -13.29
N PRO A 93 20.15 -18.90 -12.38
CA PRO A 93 19.84 -17.64 -11.71
C PRO A 93 21.02 -17.03 -10.93
N VAL A 94 21.79 -17.84 -10.20
CA VAL A 94 22.94 -17.36 -9.41
C VAL A 94 24.04 -16.85 -10.32
N THR A 95 24.31 -17.52 -11.45
CA THR A 95 25.27 -17.03 -12.46
C THR A 95 24.87 -15.66 -13.01
N ARG A 96 23.58 -15.45 -13.29
CA ARG A 96 23.06 -14.14 -13.71
C ARG A 96 23.24 -13.09 -12.62
N LEU A 97 22.93 -13.44 -11.37
CA LEU A 97 23.12 -12.56 -10.21
C LEU A 97 24.58 -12.18 -10.03
N LEU A 98 25.51 -13.12 -10.20
CA LEU A 98 26.96 -12.91 -10.09
C LEU A 98 27.46 -11.88 -11.10
N ILE A 99 26.98 -11.94 -12.35
CA ILE A 99 27.31 -10.95 -13.39
C ILE A 99 26.77 -9.57 -13.01
N LEU A 100 25.50 -9.49 -12.60
CA LEU A 100 24.88 -8.23 -12.18
C LEU A 100 25.59 -7.62 -10.98
N ARG A 101 25.97 -8.45 -9.99
CA ARG A 101 26.70 -8.02 -8.80
C ARG A 101 28.10 -7.55 -9.16
N SER A 102 28.81 -8.27 -10.04
CA SER A 102 30.15 -7.88 -10.53
C SER A 102 30.07 -6.54 -11.24
N LEU A 103 29.09 -6.36 -12.13
CA LEU A 103 28.85 -5.12 -12.86
C LEU A 103 28.53 -3.96 -11.91
N ARG A 104 27.71 -4.20 -10.88
CA ARG A 104 27.40 -3.20 -9.84
C ARG A 104 28.64 -2.81 -9.04
N GLN A 105 29.43 -3.78 -8.56
CA GLN A 105 30.66 -3.49 -7.82
C GLN A 105 31.68 -2.73 -8.69
N LEU A 106 31.87 -3.14 -9.95
CA LEU A 106 32.73 -2.42 -10.90
C LEU A 106 32.25 -0.99 -11.13
N SER A 107 30.94 -0.76 -11.26
CA SER A 107 30.37 0.58 -11.45
C SER A 107 30.63 1.54 -10.28
N THR A 108 30.83 1.01 -9.07
CA THR A 108 31.13 1.83 -7.89
C THR A 108 32.60 2.26 -7.79
N VAL A 109 33.53 1.49 -8.37
CA VAL A 109 34.98 1.74 -8.26
C VAL A 109 35.54 2.37 -9.52
N TYR A 110 35.04 1.96 -10.69
CA TYR A 110 35.61 2.33 -11.97
C TYR A 110 34.68 3.26 -12.75
N HIS A 111 35.24 4.26 -13.40
CA HIS A 111 34.50 5.11 -14.33
C HIS A 111 34.39 4.48 -15.73
N SER A 112 35.41 3.74 -16.18
CA SER A 112 35.43 3.08 -17.48
C SER A 112 36.16 1.74 -17.39
N VAL A 113 35.61 0.70 -18.00
CA VAL A 113 36.19 -0.64 -18.07
C VAL A 113 36.12 -1.16 -19.52
N ARG A 114 37.19 -1.79 -20.01
CA ARG A 114 37.17 -2.41 -21.35
C ARG A 114 36.21 -3.59 -21.39
N ILE A 115 35.41 -3.70 -22.45
CA ILE A 115 34.46 -4.80 -22.65
C ILE A 115 35.20 -6.14 -22.70
N SER A 116 36.37 -6.20 -23.35
CA SER A 116 37.21 -7.40 -23.37
C SER A 116 37.64 -7.84 -21.97
N HIS A 117 38.07 -6.90 -21.12
CA HIS A 117 38.47 -7.21 -19.76
C HIS A 117 37.30 -7.73 -18.91
N PHE A 118 36.11 -7.16 -19.07
CA PHE A 118 34.90 -7.66 -18.40
C PHE A 118 34.52 -9.07 -18.90
N LYS A 119 34.64 -9.32 -20.21
CA LYS A 119 34.44 -10.65 -20.80
C LYS A 119 35.46 -11.66 -20.29
N ASP A 120 36.72 -11.30 -20.15
CA ASP A 120 37.75 -12.19 -19.58
C ASP A 120 37.46 -12.53 -18.11
N LEU A 121 36.92 -11.55 -17.36
CA LEU A 121 36.55 -11.72 -15.96
C LEU A 121 35.38 -12.71 -15.79
N VAL A 122 34.38 -12.61 -16.67
CA VAL A 122 33.14 -13.40 -16.65
C VAL A 122 33.25 -14.69 -17.46
N GLY A 123 34.23 -14.78 -18.36
CA GLY A 123 34.37 -15.85 -19.36
C GLY A 123 34.58 -17.25 -18.76
N LYS A 124 34.91 -17.33 -17.47
CA LYS A 124 34.95 -18.59 -16.72
C LYS A 124 33.57 -19.19 -16.40
N LEU A 125 32.48 -18.49 -16.72
CA LEU A 125 31.09 -18.90 -16.46
C LEU A 125 30.40 -19.55 -17.67
N ASN A 126 31.14 -19.95 -18.72
CA ASN A 126 30.63 -20.65 -19.91
C ASN A 126 29.48 -19.94 -20.66
N LEU A 127 29.43 -18.62 -20.62
CA LEU A 127 28.42 -17.83 -21.33
C LEU A 127 28.97 -17.26 -22.63
N SER A 128 28.10 -17.14 -23.64
CA SER A 128 28.49 -16.48 -24.88
C SER A 128 28.60 -14.96 -24.69
N ASP A 129 29.48 -14.34 -25.48
CA ASP A 129 29.67 -12.88 -25.50
C ASP A 129 28.35 -12.10 -25.67
N ASN A 130 27.44 -12.63 -26.50
CA ASN A 130 26.15 -12.02 -26.78
C ASN A 130 25.20 -12.11 -25.57
N GLU A 131 25.28 -13.19 -24.79
CA GLU A 131 24.48 -13.34 -23.57
C GLU A 131 24.97 -12.38 -22.49
N ILE A 132 26.28 -12.23 -22.33
CA ILE A 132 26.86 -11.28 -21.36
C ILE A 132 26.41 -9.85 -21.69
N GLU A 133 26.48 -9.47 -22.96
CA GLU A 133 26.05 -8.14 -23.40
C GLU A 133 24.54 -7.93 -23.23
N LYS A 134 23.72 -8.93 -23.59
CA LYS A 134 22.27 -8.89 -23.37
C LYS A 134 21.91 -8.74 -21.88
N MET A 135 22.68 -9.39 -20.99
CA MET A 135 22.52 -9.26 -19.55
C MET A 135 22.90 -7.86 -19.05
N ILE A 136 23.98 -7.25 -19.58
CA ILE A 136 24.34 -5.85 -19.26
C ILE A 136 23.21 -4.91 -19.69
N VAL A 137 22.68 -5.07 -20.90
CA VAL A 137 21.59 -4.22 -21.42
C VAL A 137 20.31 -4.40 -20.60
N ALA A 138 19.98 -5.63 -20.20
CA ALA A 138 18.85 -5.90 -19.31
C ALA A 138 19.02 -5.21 -17.94
N ALA A 139 20.22 -5.25 -17.35
CA ALA A 139 20.52 -4.57 -16.09
C ALA A 139 20.31 -3.04 -16.16
N VAL A 140 20.67 -2.45 -17.30
CA VAL A 140 20.47 -1.01 -17.57
C VAL A 140 18.98 -0.70 -17.76
N LYS A 141 18.25 -1.55 -18.49
CA LYS A 141 16.80 -1.40 -18.70
C LYS A 141 16.02 -1.46 -17.39
N ASP A 142 16.39 -2.39 -16.51
CA ASP A 142 15.76 -2.59 -15.20
C ASP A 142 16.25 -1.57 -14.15
N LYS A 143 17.07 -0.59 -14.56
CA LYS A 143 17.63 0.49 -13.72
C LYS A 143 18.46 -0.02 -12.54
N GLN A 144 19.03 -1.23 -12.64
CA GLN A 144 19.86 -1.81 -11.58
C GLN A 144 21.28 -1.26 -11.59
N VAL A 145 21.81 -0.93 -12.78
CA VAL A 145 23.14 -0.34 -12.96
C VAL A 145 23.08 0.71 -14.07
N GLN A 146 23.76 1.84 -13.89
CA GLN A 146 23.90 2.87 -14.91
C GLN A 146 25.18 2.65 -15.73
N VAL A 147 25.04 2.08 -16.92
CA VAL A 147 26.16 1.78 -17.84
C VAL A 147 25.85 2.29 -19.24
N ARG A 148 26.83 2.91 -19.89
CA ARG A 148 26.82 3.20 -21.33
C ARG A 148 27.83 2.31 -22.04
N VAL A 149 27.36 1.58 -23.05
CA VAL A 149 28.20 0.70 -23.87
C VAL A 149 28.71 1.48 -25.07
N ASP A 150 30.03 1.65 -25.17
CA ASP A 150 30.70 2.28 -26.30
C ASP A 150 31.44 1.21 -27.11
N HIS A 151 30.83 0.77 -28.21
CA HIS A 151 31.42 -0.23 -29.09
C HIS A 151 32.57 0.29 -29.94
N GLN A 152 32.63 1.61 -30.20
CA GLN A 152 33.72 2.19 -31.01
C GLN A 152 35.04 2.14 -30.26
N SER A 153 35.02 2.48 -28.96
CA SER A 153 36.20 2.37 -28.10
C SER A 153 36.30 1.02 -27.36
N GLY A 154 35.29 0.15 -27.50
CA GLY A 154 35.26 -1.16 -26.84
C GLY A 154 35.20 -1.08 -25.30
N CYS A 155 34.52 -0.07 -24.75
CA CYS A 155 34.50 0.23 -23.32
C CYS A 155 33.08 0.38 -22.75
N LEU A 156 32.90 -0.07 -21.51
CA LEU A 156 31.77 0.19 -20.63
C LEU A 156 32.08 1.46 -19.82
N ARG A 157 31.26 2.50 -19.97
CA ARG A 157 31.36 3.73 -19.18
C ARG A 157 30.30 3.71 -18.10
N PHE A 158 30.73 3.86 -16.85
CA PHE A 158 29.87 3.85 -15.68
C PHE A 158 29.54 5.28 -15.23
N GLY A 159 28.27 5.48 -14.83
CA GLY A 159 27.76 6.73 -14.27
C GLY A 159 26.96 7.60 -15.26
N GLU A 160 26.36 8.65 -14.70
CA GLU A 160 25.64 9.67 -15.43
C GLU A 160 26.57 10.69 -16.08
N ALA A 161 26.09 11.35 -17.13
CA ALA A 161 26.74 12.50 -17.71
C ALA A 161 26.69 13.68 -16.72
N ILE A 162 27.61 13.69 -15.74
CA ILE A 162 28.19 14.79 -14.93
C ILE A 162 27.23 15.77 -14.21
N LEU A 163 25.96 15.92 -14.59
CA LEU A 163 25.05 16.96 -14.11
C LEU A 163 24.03 16.48 -13.06
N GLU A 164 23.78 15.18 -12.93
CA GLU A 164 22.68 14.60 -12.12
C GLU A 164 23.15 13.58 -11.07
N SER A 165 24.46 13.43 -10.84
CA SER A 165 24.96 12.41 -9.90
C SER A 165 24.36 12.56 -8.49
N ASP A 166 23.82 11.47 -7.93
CA ASP A 166 23.29 11.45 -6.55
C ASP A 166 24.33 11.92 -5.52
N ASN A 167 25.62 11.68 -5.79
CA ASN A 167 26.71 12.18 -4.97
C ASN A 167 26.76 13.70 -4.94
N MET A 168 26.37 14.40 -6.01
CA MET A 168 26.25 15.87 -6.04
C MET A 168 25.00 16.36 -5.31
N ARG A 169 23.88 15.64 -5.44
CA ARG A 169 22.62 15.97 -4.74
C ARG A 169 22.78 15.91 -3.22
N MET A 170 23.54 14.94 -2.71
CA MET A 170 23.71 14.72 -1.27
C MET A 170 24.90 15.48 -0.66
N GLN A 171 25.64 16.31 -1.41
CA GLN A 171 26.86 16.97 -0.90
C GLN A 171 26.57 17.90 0.26
N LEU A 172 25.55 18.76 0.16
CA LEU A 172 25.21 19.72 1.21
C LEU A 172 24.71 19.00 2.47
N THR A 173 23.90 17.95 2.33
CA THR A 173 23.43 17.15 3.47
C THR A 173 24.59 16.38 4.12
N THR A 174 25.48 15.80 3.33
CA THR A 174 26.67 15.11 3.84
C THR A 174 27.59 16.10 4.54
N LEU A 175 27.86 17.26 3.95
CA LEU A 175 28.66 18.32 4.56
C LEU A 175 28.02 18.80 5.86
N ALA A 176 26.71 19.09 5.87
CA ALA A 176 26.00 19.55 7.05
C ALA A 176 26.02 18.50 8.18
N THR A 177 25.78 17.23 7.88
CA THR A 177 25.81 16.16 8.89
C THR A 177 27.21 15.92 9.44
N GLN A 178 28.24 15.94 8.60
CA GLN A 178 29.63 15.79 9.05
C GLN A 178 30.09 17.01 9.84
N LEU A 179 29.76 18.22 9.39
CA LEU A 179 30.07 19.46 10.11
C LEU A 179 29.33 19.52 11.44
N HIS A 180 28.08 19.05 11.51
CA HIS A 180 27.34 18.97 12.75
C HIS A 180 28.02 18.00 13.75
N LYS A 181 28.44 16.81 13.30
CA LYS A 181 29.21 15.88 14.13
C LYS A 181 30.53 16.48 14.62
N VAL A 182 31.27 17.16 13.75
CA VAL A 182 32.51 17.86 14.11
C VAL A 182 32.23 18.98 15.12
N SER A 183 31.17 19.76 14.90
CA SER A 183 30.73 20.81 15.82
C SER A 183 30.37 20.24 17.18
N GLU A 184 29.64 19.12 17.26
CA GLU A 184 29.30 18.46 18.54
C GLU A 184 30.55 17.96 19.29
N ILE A 185 31.58 17.52 18.57
CA ILE A 185 32.84 17.03 19.17
C ILE A 185 33.70 18.19 19.68
N ILE A 186 33.85 19.25 18.88
CA ILE A 186 34.70 20.41 19.22
C ILE A 186 34.04 21.25 20.31
N GLU A 187 32.74 21.49 20.18
CA GLU A 187 31.97 22.31 21.10
C GLU A 187 30.67 21.58 21.46
N PRO A 188 30.65 20.82 22.58
CA PRO A 188 29.44 20.14 22.99
C PRO A 188 28.31 21.16 23.17
N PRO A 189 27.05 20.84 22.78
CA PRO A 189 25.95 21.80 22.68
C PRO A 189 25.60 22.53 23.99
N ASN A 190 26.04 22.01 25.14
CA ASN A 190 25.95 22.67 26.44
C ASN A 190 26.84 23.93 26.56
N VAL A 191 27.95 24.00 25.83
CA VAL A 191 28.91 25.12 25.86
C VAL A 191 28.52 26.22 24.87
N LEU A 192 27.99 25.84 23.70
CA LEU A 192 27.58 26.75 22.62
C LEU A 192 26.28 27.53 22.91
N ASN A 193 25.34 26.93 23.64
CA ASN A 193 24.04 27.55 23.94
C ASN A 193 23.71 27.43 25.43
N PRO A 194 24.37 28.24 26.30
CA PRO A 194 24.05 28.28 27.72
C PRO A 194 22.59 28.68 27.95
N GLU A 195 22.03 29.54 27.10
CA GLU A 195 20.62 29.92 27.12
C GLU A 195 19.69 28.71 26.90
N LYS A 196 19.91 27.90 25.86
CA LYS A 196 19.10 26.69 25.62
C LYS A 196 19.26 25.65 26.73
N THR A 197 20.44 25.58 27.33
CA THR A 197 20.70 24.68 28.47
C THR A 197 19.94 25.16 29.71
N ALA A 198 19.93 26.47 29.96
CA ALA A 198 19.17 27.10 31.03
C ALA A 198 17.65 26.99 30.80
N GLU A 199 17.17 27.21 29.58
CA GLU A 199 15.77 26.98 29.18
C GLU A 199 15.36 25.53 29.39
N ARG A 200 16.20 24.57 28.99
CA ARG A 200 15.95 23.15 29.19
C ARG A 200 15.93 22.78 30.68
N ALA A 201 16.84 23.33 31.48
CA ALA A 201 16.86 23.14 32.92
C ALA A 201 15.61 23.74 33.59
N ALA A 202 15.21 24.95 33.20
CA ALA A 202 14.00 25.63 33.68
C ALA A 202 12.73 24.89 33.26
N PHE A 203 12.70 24.31 32.06
CA PHE A 203 11.61 23.44 31.62
C PHE A 203 11.52 22.19 32.48
N PHE A 204 12.65 21.50 32.72
CA PHE A 204 12.65 20.30 33.57
C PHE A 204 12.31 20.60 35.03
N SER A 205 12.69 21.77 35.58
CA SER A 205 12.25 22.17 36.91
C SER A 205 10.74 22.42 36.93
N LEU A 206 10.21 23.16 35.95
CA LEU A 206 8.77 23.40 35.82
C LEU A 206 7.97 22.10 35.72
N VAL A 207 8.47 21.12 34.95
CA VAL A 207 7.85 19.79 34.83
C VAL A 207 7.87 19.07 36.17
N ARG A 208 8.97 19.13 36.91
CA ARG A 208 9.09 18.50 38.23
C ARG A 208 8.11 19.11 39.24
N ASP A 209 8.01 20.43 39.27
CA ASP A 209 7.14 21.17 40.19
C ASP A 209 5.65 20.93 39.89
N ASN A 210 5.30 20.72 38.61
CA ASN A 210 3.92 20.46 38.19
C ASN A 210 3.53 18.98 38.14
N MET A 211 4.48 18.06 38.35
CA MET A 211 4.24 16.61 38.16
C MET A 211 3.11 16.10 39.06
N GLU A 212 3.14 16.43 40.36
CA GLU A 212 2.14 15.99 41.32
C GLU A 212 0.77 16.61 41.04
N ARG A 213 0.74 17.90 40.66
CA ARG A 213 -0.49 18.62 40.31
C ARG A 213 -1.17 18.00 39.10
N GLU A 214 -0.42 17.74 38.02
CA GLU A 214 -0.94 17.08 36.82
C GLU A 214 -1.38 15.64 37.10
N HIS A 215 -0.66 14.91 37.96
CA HIS A 215 -1.05 13.56 38.39
C HIS A 215 -2.40 13.59 39.12
N HIS A 216 -2.58 14.47 40.09
CA HIS A 216 -3.86 14.62 40.81
C HIS A 216 -4.99 15.08 39.89
N LEU A 217 -4.73 15.99 38.95
CA LEU A 217 -5.72 16.40 37.96
C LEU A 217 -6.15 15.24 37.04
N ALA A 218 -5.20 14.43 36.58
CA ALA A 218 -5.50 13.24 35.77
C ALA A 218 -6.34 12.22 36.56
N LEU A 219 -6.04 12.03 37.85
CA LEU A 219 -6.78 11.13 38.73
C LEU A 219 -8.20 11.64 39.01
N ASN A 220 -8.35 12.94 39.28
CA ASN A 220 -9.65 13.59 39.43
C ASN A 220 -10.46 13.53 38.13
N ARG A 221 -9.83 13.71 36.98
CA ARG A 221 -10.46 13.57 35.67
C ARG A 221 -10.97 12.15 35.45
N LYS A 222 -10.21 11.12 35.84
CA LYS A 222 -10.67 9.72 35.82
C LYS A 222 -11.94 9.54 36.64
N ASN A 223 -11.98 10.09 37.86
CA ASN A 223 -13.16 10.00 38.73
C ASN A 223 -14.38 10.71 38.13
N ILE A 224 -14.20 11.87 37.50
CA ILE A 224 -15.28 12.58 36.80
C ILE A 224 -15.80 11.76 35.62
N ILE A 225 -14.91 11.12 34.86
CA ILE A 225 -15.29 10.28 33.72
C ILE A 225 -16.09 9.06 34.20
N GLU A 226 -15.64 8.37 35.24
CA GLU A 226 -16.37 7.23 35.81
C GLU A 226 -17.76 7.64 36.32
N ARG A 227 -17.85 8.74 37.08
CA ARG A 227 -19.15 9.26 37.53
C ARG A 227 -20.10 9.58 36.37
N ARG A 228 -19.59 10.18 35.29
CA ARG A 228 -20.39 10.44 34.09
C ARG A 228 -20.84 9.16 33.38
N LYS A 229 -20.00 8.12 33.33
CA LYS A 229 -20.39 6.82 32.78
C LYS A 229 -21.50 6.18 33.62
N GLU A 230 -21.39 6.21 34.94
CA GLU A 230 -22.42 5.68 35.85
C GLU A 230 -23.75 6.42 35.68
N GLU A 231 -23.72 7.76 35.56
CA GLU A 231 -24.92 8.57 35.31
C GLU A 231 -25.55 8.26 33.94
N GLU A 232 -24.74 8.06 32.90
CA GLU A 232 -25.20 7.71 31.56
C GLU A 232 -25.80 6.29 31.53
N GLU A 233 -25.16 5.33 32.19
CA GLU A 233 -25.65 3.95 32.32
C GLU A 233 -26.97 3.92 33.09
N ARG A 234 -27.09 4.67 34.19
CA ARG A 234 -28.33 4.82 34.94
C ARG A 234 -29.45 5.42 34.09
N ARG A 235 -29.15 6.47 33.30
CA ARG A 235 -30.12 7.09 32.39
C ARG A 235 -30.58 6.09 31.32
N GLN A 236 -29.68 5.28 30.77
CA GLN A 236 -30.02 4.22 29.82
C GLN A 236 -30.91 3.15 30.48
N GLN A 237 -30.60 2.71 31.69
CA GLN A 237 -31.43 1.76 32.44
C GLN A 237 -32.83 2.33 32.75
N GLU A 238 -32.93 3.61 33.13
CA GLU A 238 -34.23 4.26 33.37
C GLU A 238 -35.07 4.38 32.08
N LYS A 239 -34.44 4.68 30.94
CA LYS A 239 -35.11 4.67 29.62
C LYS A 239 -35.64 3.29 29.27
N LEU A 240 -34.82 2.25 29.41
CA LEU A 240 -35.24 0.87 29.15
C LEU A 240 -36.42 0.47 30.04
N LYS A 241 -36.39 0.80 31.34
CA LYS A 241 -37.51 0.55 32.26
C LYS A 241 -38.76 1.34 31.87
N HIS A 242 -38.62 2.57 31.39
CA HIS A 242 -39.75 3.37 30.93
C HIS A 242 -40.37 2.80 29.66
N GLU A 243 -39.54 2.39 28.69
CA GLU A 243 -39.97 1.71 27.47
C GLU A 243 -40.68 0.38 27.78
N GLU A 244 -40.15 -0.42 28.71
CA GLU A 244 -40.81 -1.63 29.22
C GLU A 244 -42.17 -1.32 29.87
N ARG A 245 -42.28 -0.24 30.66
CA ARG A 245 -43.56 0.19 31.26
C ARG A 245 -44.58 0.58 30.20
N ILE A 246 -44.18 1.36 29.19
CA ILE A 246 -45.05 1.73 28.07
C ILE A 246 -45.50 0.49 27.31
N ARG A 247 -44.59 -0.47 27.07
CA ARG A 247 -44.89 -1.74 26.40
C ARG A 247 -45.92 -2.55 27.18
N LEU A 248 -45.75 -2.67 28.50
CA LEU A 248 -46.68 -3.36 29.39
C LEU A 248 -48.05 -2.67 29.45
N GLU A 249 -48.09 -1.35 29.48
CA GLU A 249 -49.32 -0.57 29.52
C GLU A 249 -50.09 -0.67 28.19
N ALA A 250 -49.38 -0.62 27.06
CA ALA A 250 -49.94 -0.90 25.73
C ALA A 250 -50.47 -2.33 25.61
N GLU A 251 -49.80 -3.31 26.21
CA GLU A 251 -50.26 -4.70 26.24
C GLU A 251 -51.51 -4.90 27.10
N LYS A 252 -51.56 -4.27 28.27
CA LYS A 252 -52.77 -4.24 29.11
C LYS A 252 -53.94 -3.57 28.40
N GLU A 253 -53.69 -2.51 27.65
CA GLU A 253 -54.73 -1.83 26.87
C GLU A 253 -55.22 -2.72 25.71
N ARG A 254 -54.32 -3.43 25.02
CA ARG A 254 -54.71 -4.46 24.03
C ARG A 254 -55.55 -5.57 24.65
N GLN A 255 -55.14 -6.08 25.82
CA GLN A 255 -55.91 -7.11 26.54
C GLN A 255 -57.30 -6.60 26.97
N ARG A 256 -57.42 -5.34 27.39
CA ARG A 256 -58.73 -4.73 27.69
C ARG A 256 -59.62 -4.65 26.45
N GLN A 257 -59.06 -4.21 25.32
CA GLN A 257 -59.78 -4.14 24.04
C GLN A 257 -60.20 -5.52 23.53
N GLU A 258 -59.33 -6.53 23.65
CA GLU A 258 -59.66 -7.92 23.32
C GLU A 258 -60.71 -8.50 24.26
N ALA A 259 -60.62 -8.24 25.56
CA ALA A 259 -61.64 -8.67 26.52
C ALA A 259 -62.99 -7.99 26.27
N GLU A 260 -63.00 -6.73 25.83
CA GLU A 260 -64.20 -6.01 25.46
C GLU A 260 -64.81 -6.55 24.16
N ARG A 261 -63.99 -6.87 23.15
CA ARG A 261 -64.42 -7.60 21.95
C ARG A 261 -64.96 -8.98 22.29
N LEU A 262 -64.31 -9.72 23.18
CA LEU A 262 -64.74 -11.04 23.62
C LEU A 262 -66.06 -10.95 24.42
N LYS A 263 -66.26 -9.91 25.23
CA LYS A 263 -67.54 -9.64 25.91
C LYS A 263 -68.65 -9.27 24.91
N ALA A 264 -68.34 -8.49 23.88
CA ALA A 264 -69.31 -8.17 22.83
C ALA A 264 -69.68 -9.42 22.01
N ASP A 265 -68.71 -10.27 21.71
CA ASP A 265 -68.90 -11.54 21.02
C ASP A 265 -69.60 -12.58 21.91
N ALA A 266 -69.32 -12.59 23.21
CA ALA A 266 -70.05 -13.38 24.21
C ALA A 266 -71.49 -12.90 24.36
N LYS A 267 -71.76 -11.58 24.33
CA LYS A 267 -73.12 -11.04 24.29
C LYS A 267 -73.86 -11.43 23.00
N LYS A 268 -73.18 -11.44 21.84
CA LYS A 268 -73.76 -11.94 20.58
C LYS A 268 -74.03 -13.43 20.65
N ARG A 269 -73.09 -14.23 21.19
CA ARG A 269 -73.27 -15.66 21.42
C ARG A 269 -74.32 -15.95 22.48
N GLU A 270 -74.52 -15.09 23.47
CA GLU A 270 -75.61 -15.18 24.44
C GLU A 270 -76.94 -14.78 23.81
N GLN A 271 -76.98 -13.82 22.89
CA GLN A 271 -78.18 -13.50 22.11
C GLN A 271 -78.54 -14.63 21.14
N GLU A 272 -77.54 -15.27 20.52
CA GLU A 272 -77.74 -16.46 19.67
C GLU A 272 -78.09 -17.70 20.50
N LYS A 273 -77.47 -17.90 21.66
CA LYS A 273 -77.84 -18.94 22.62
C LYS A 273 -79.21 -18.65 23.20
N PHE A 274 -79.60 -17.42 23.47
CA PHE A 274 -80.93 -17.05 23.93
C PHE A 274 -81.96 -17.23 22.82
N ALA A 275 -81.61 -16.97 21.55
CA ALA A 275 -82.47 -17.28 20.40
C ALA A 275 -82.61 -18.79 20.18
N LYS A 276 -81.51 -19.55 20.29
CA LYS A 276 -81.52 -21.03 20.29
C LYS A 276 -82.24 -21.59 21.50
N MET A 277 -82.09 -21.00 22.68
CA MET A 277 -82.75 -21.38 23.92
C MET A 277 -84.21 -20.95 23.92
N LYS A 278 -84.61 -19.95 23.12
CA LYS A 278 -86.03 -19.59 22.87
C LYS A 278 -86.68 -20.58 21.89
N ALA A 279 -85.94 -21.01 20.86
CA ALA A 279 -86.36 -22.09 19.96
C ALA A 279 -86.34 -23.47 20.66
N GLU A 280 -85.39 -23.69 21.56
CA GLU A 280 -85.29 -24.84 22.44
C GLU A 280 -86.28 -24.72 23.59
N MET A 281 -86.71 -23.54 24.04
CA MET A 281 -87.83 -23.30 24.98
C MET A 281 -89.19 -23.46 24.30
N GLU A 282 -89.32 -23.29 22.98
CA GLU A 282 -90.51 -23.74 22.24
C GLU A 282 -90.52 -25.27 22.11
N ARG A 283 -89.35 -25.89 21.93
CA ARG A 283 -89.16 -27.35 21.99
C ARG A 283 -89.32 -27.91 23.41
N ASP A 284 -88.87 -27.15 24.40
CA ASP A 284 -88.89 -27.46 25.82
C ASP A 284 -90.19 -26.99 26.45
N ASN A 285 -91.03 -26.17 25.85
CA ASN A 285 -92.44 -26.00 26.27
C ASN A 285 -93.28 -27.21 25.82
N MET A 286 -92.85 -27.92 24.75
CA MET A 286 -93.32 -29.28 24.46
C MET A 286 -92.72 -30.34 25.41
N VAL A 287 -91.51 -30.16 25.93
CA VAL A 287 -90.85 -31.10 26.87
C VAL A 287 -91.04 -30.72 28.36
N SER A 288 -91.51 -29.52 28.69
CA SER A 288 -91.85 -28.95 30.02
C SER A 288 -93.25 -29.35 30.46
N MET A 289 -94.08 -29.83 29.52
CA MET A 289 -95.16 -30.77 29.84
C MET A 289 -94.62 -32.11 30.41
N LEU A 290 -93.34 -32.44 30.16
CA LEU A 290 -92.73 -33.77 30.38
C LEU A 290 -91.53 -33.78 31.38
N LYS A 291 -91.17 -32.65 32.01
CA LYS A 291 -90.00 -32.58 32.91
C LYS A 291 -90.26 -31.74 34.17
N SER A 292 -91.36 -32.07 34.84
CA SER A 292 -91.72 -31.70 36.21
C SER A 292 -90.80 -32.32 37.29
N ILE A 293 -89.50 -32.50 37.00
CA ILE A 293 -88.54 -33.17 37.89
C ILE A 293 -87.20 -32.40 37.93
N GLY A 294 -87.14 -31.41 38.84
CA GLY A 294 -86.07 -31.21 39.83
C GLY A 294 -84.64 -30.75 39.45
N LYS A 295 -84.34 -29.46 39.73
CA LYS A 295 -83.21 -28.83 40.49
C LYS A 295 -81.74 -29.31 40.33
N ASP A 296 -80.66 -28.54 40.56
CA ASP A 296 -80.35 -27.12 40.84
C ASP A 296 -78.82 -26.87 40.68
N VAL A 297 -78.43 -25.59 40.74
CA VAL A 297 -77.12 -24.92 40.58
C VAL A 297 -75.94 -25.28 41.51
N SER A 298 -74.78 -24.69 41.15
CA SER A 298 -73.67 -24.16 41.98
C SER A 298 -72.45 -25.09 42.09
N ASN A 299 -71.21 -24.64 42.22
CA ASN A 299 -70.73 -23.42 42.86
C ASN A 299 -69.26 -23.17 42.47
N VAL A 300 -68.83 -21.91 42.55
CA VAL A 300 -67.44 -21.45 42.46
C VAL A 300 -66.93 -21.27 43.89
N ASP A 301 -65.76 -21.80 44.24
CA ASP A 301 -64.70 -21.05 44.95
C ASP A 301 -63.49 -21.90 45.35
N GLY A 302 -62.31 -21.25 45.33
CA GLY A 302 -61.15 -21.63 46.14
C GLY A 302 -59.88 -21.96 45.35
N LEU A 303 -59.07 -20.95 45.03
CA LEU A 303 -57.75 -21.14 44.41
C LEU A 303 -56.63 -20.95 45.47
N THR A 304 -55.66 -21.86 45.48
CA THR A 304 -54.62 -22.06 46.52
C THR A 304 -53.28 -21.44 46.15
N GLU A 305 -52.37 -21.30 47.11
CA GLU A 305 -51.03 -20.71 46.95
C GLU A 305 -50.16 -21.40 45.86
N LYS A 306 -50.41 -22.67 45.55
CA LYS A 306 -49.79 -23.41 44.41
C LYS A 306 -50.21 -22.91 43.03
N ASP A 307 -51.37 -22.26 42.95
CA ASP A 307 -51.87 -21.68 41.71
C ASP A 307 -51.18 -20.35 41.41
N ARG A 308 -50.68 -19.64 42.45
CA ARG A 308 -49.91 -18.41 42.29
C ARG A 308 -48.52 -18.68 41.68
N ASP A 309 -47.85 -19.75 42.10
CA ASP A 309 -46.55 -20.15 41.52
C ASP A 309 -46.70 -20.71 40.11
N ARG A 310 -47.76 -21.48 39.83
CA ARG A 310 -48.12 -21.91 38.46
C ARG A 310 -48.37 -20.73 37.53
N ILE A 311 -49.12 -19.72 37.98
CA ILE A 311 -49.37 -18.49 37.20
C ILE A 311 -48.05 -17.74 36.94
N LEU A 312 -47.11 -17.75 37.87
CA LEU A 312 -45.84 -17.06 37.75
C LEU A 312 -44.88 -17.77 36.79
N ASP A 313 -44.90 -19.11 36.77
CA ASP A 313 -44.14 -19.91 35.81
C ASP A 313 -44.78 -19.92 34.42
N GLU A 314 -46.11 -19.93 34.32
CA GLU A 314 -46.84 -19.68 33.06
C GLU A 314 -46.54 -18.27 32.50
N ALA A 315 -46.44 -17.26 33.37
CA ALA A 315 -46.06 -15.91 32.96
C ALA A 315 -44.62 -15.86 32.42
N LYS A 316 -43.66 -16.54 33.06
CA LYS A 316 -42.27 -16.65 32.56
C LYS A 316 -42.21 -17.39 31.22
N GLU A 317 -42.94 -18.50 31.08
CA GLU A 317 -42.95 -19.29 29.86
C GLU A 317 -43.60 -18.51 28.70
N SER A 318 -44.67 -17.76 28.98
CA SER A 318 -45.30 -16.87 27.99
C SER A 318 -44.39 -15.72 27.56
N ALA A 319 -43.60 -15.15 28.49
CA ALA A 319 -42.60 -14.12 28.18
C ALA A 319 -41.45 -14.65 27.30
N ILE A 320 -41.00 -15.89 27.55
CA ILE A 320 -39.98 -16.56 26.72
C ILE A 320 -40.52 -16.79 25.31
N LYS A 321 -41.74 -17.33 25.19
CA LYS A 321 -42.40 -17.53 23.88
C LYS A 321 -42.57 -16.21 23.11
N ALA A 322 -42.99 -15.14 23.78
CA ALA A 322 -43.11 -13.81 23.16
C ALA A 322 -41.77 -13.26 22.65
N ARG A 323 -40.67 -13.51 23.38
CA ARG A 323 -39.32 -13.11 22.95
C ARG A 323 -38.86 -13.92 21.73
N ASP A 324 -39.13 -15.21 21.72
CA ASP A 324 -38.77 -16.09 20.61
C ASP A 324 -39.59 -15.76 19.35
N ASP A 325 -40.87 -15.43 19.50
CA ASP A 325 -41.73 -14.95 18.41
C ASP A 325 -41.24 -13.61 17.84
N GLU A 326 -40.80 -12.67 18.68
CA GLU A 326 -40.22 -11.40 18.25
C GLU A 326 -38.90 -11.62 17.47
N ALA A 327 -38.07 -12.57 17.92
CA ALA A 327 -36.86 -12.96 17.21
C ALA A 327 -37.16 -13.60 15.84
N GLN A 328 -38.17 -14.47 15.75
CA GLN A 328 -38.63 -15.03 14.47
C GLN A 328 -39.15 -13.95 13.53
N GLN A 329 -39.96 -13.00 14.02
CA GLN A 329 -40.43 -11.88 13.21
C GLN A 329 -39.28 -10.99 12.71
N ALA A 330 -38.23 -10.79 13.50
CA ALA A 330 -37.04 -10.07 13.07
C ALA A 330 -36.29 -10.83 11.95
N LEU A 331 -36.16 -12.15 12.07
CA LEU A 331 -35.55 -13.00 11.04
C LEU A 331 -36.36 -12.98 9.73
N ASP A 332 -37.69 -13.03 9.81
CA ASP A 332 -38.54 -12.99 8.61
C ASP A 332 -38.54 -11.61 7.94
N LYS A 333 -38.46 -10.53 8.70
CA LYS A 333 -38.21 -9.17 8.15
C LYS A 333 -36.86 -9.10 7.45
N ALA A 334 -35.81 -9.70 8.02
CA ALA A 334 -34.48 -9.76 7.39
C ALA A 334 -34.51 -10.55 6.07
N LYS A 335 -35.17 -11.72 6.04
CA LYS A 335 -35.38 -12.50 4.81
C LYS A 335 -36.16 -11.70 3.76
N ARG A 336 -37.19 -10.98 4.18
CA ARG A 336 -37.99 -10.13 3.28
C ARG A 336 -37.15 -9.04 2.61
N ILE A 337 -36.24 -8.42 3.35
CA ILE A 337 -35.30 -7.43 2.79
C ILE A 337 -34.38 -8.08 1.76
N ASP A 338 -33.83 -9.27 2.03
CA ASP A 338 -32.98 -9.98 1.07
C ASP A 338 -33.73 -10.33 -0.22
N TYR A 339 -34.96 -10.84 -0.11
CA TYR A 339 -35.80 -11.16 -1.27
C TYR A 339 -36.14 -9.93 -2.11
N ILE A 340 -36.48 -8.80 -1.48
CA ILE A 340 -36.75 -7.55 -2.20
C ILE A 340 -35.48 -7.06 -2.90
N THR A 341 -34.34 -7.12 -2.21
CA THR A 341 -33.06 -6.67 -2.77
C THR A 341 -32.63 -7.53 -3.96
N ARG A 342 -32.85 -8.84 -3.88
CA ARG A 342 -32.59 -9.77 -4.99
C ARG A 342 -33.51 -9.48 -6.18
N ALA A 343 -34.81 -9.33 -5.95
CA ALA A 343 -35.75 -9.01 -7.02
C ALA A 343 -35.42 -7.68 -7.71
N LEU A 344 -35.05 -6.64 -6.95
CA LEU A 344 -34.60 -5.36 -7.52
C LEU A 344 -33.34 -5.53 -8.37
N ARG A 345 -32.36 -6.32 -7.91
CA ARG A 345 -31.14 -6.60 -8.70
C ARG A 345 -31.43 -7.38 -9.97
N ASP A 346 -32.33 -8.36 -9.91
CA ASP A 346 -32.70 -9.17 -11.08
C ASP A 346 -33.35 -8.30 -12.17
N GLU A 347 -34.12 -7.28 -11.78
CA GLU A 347 -34.69 -6.27 -12.69
C GLU A 347 -33.66 -5.22 -13.17
N GLU A 348 -32.65 -4.88 -12.34
CA GLU A 348 -31.60 -3.92 -12.69
C GLU A 348 -30.57 -4.49 -13.69
N ILE A 349 -30.23 -5.78 -13.59
CA ILE A 349 -29.24 -6.45 -14.45
C ILE A 349 -29.49 -6.22 -15.95
N PRO A 350 -30.69 -6.45 -16.52
CA PRO A 350 -30.93 -6.23 -17.95
C PRO A 350 -30.78 -4.76 -18.35
N MET A 351 -31.18 -3.81 -17.50
CA MET A 351 -31.02 -2.37 -17.76
C MET A 351 -29.53 -1.99 -17.83
N ILE A 352 -28.72 -2.51 -16.91
CA ILE A 352 -27.26 -2.30 -16.89
C ILE A 352 -26.62 -2.92 -18.14
N GLN A 353 -27.04 -4.11 -18.56
CA GLN A 353 -26.52 -4.75 -19.77
C GLN A 353 -26.84 -3.93 -21.03
N GLN A 354 -28.05 -3.38 -21.15
CA GLN A 354 -28.43 -2.51 -22.27
C GLN A 354 -27.62 -1.21 -22.30
N GLN A 355 -27.42 -0.58 -21.13
CA GLN A 355 -26.55 0.60 -21.02
C GLN A 355 -25.12 0.27 -21.42
N TYR A 356 -24.59 -0.86 -20.96
CA TYR A 356 -23.24 -1.31 -21.31
C TYR A 356 -23.07 -1.54 -22.81
N GLN A 357 -24.05 -2.17 -23.46
CA GLN A 357 -24.04 -2.36 -24.93
C GLN A 357 -24.05 -1.02 -25.67
N THR A 358 -24.83 -0.05 -25.21
CA THR A 358 -24.90 1.30 -25.80
C THR A 358 -23.56 2.02 -25.69
N ILE A 359 -22.92 1.94 -24.51
CA ILE A 359 -21.59 2.50 -24.27
C ILE A 359 -20.57 1.82 -25.19
N GLN A 360 -20.60 0.49 -25.28
CA GLN A 360 -19.68 -0.28 -26.12
C GLN A 360 -19.80 0.10 -27.60
N SER A 361 -21.02 0.24 -28.13
CA SER A 361 -21.22 0.67 -29.52
C SER A 361 -20.71 2.09 -29.78
N ALA A 362 -20.99 3.02 -28.86
CA ALA A 362 -20.52 4.39 -28.96
C ALA A 362 -18.98 4.47 -28.91
N ASP A 363 -18.34 3.68 -28.05
CA ASP A 363 -16.88 3.62 -27.93
C ASP A 363 -16.22 3.06 -29.20
N VAL A 364 -16.81 2.01 -29.79
CA VAL A 364 -16.33 1.43 -31.05
C VAL A 364 -16.42 2.46 -32.19
N GLU A 365 -17.52 3.21 -32.26
CA GLU A 365 -17.69 4.28 -33.27
C GLU A 365 -16.71 5.43 -33.05
N ALA A 366 -16.57 5.91 -31.80
CA ALA A 366 -15.61 6.96 -31.46
C ALA A 366 -14.16 6.52 -31.72
N HIS A 367 -13.83 5.24 -31.49
CA HIS A 367 -12.51 4.70 -31.80
C HIS A 367 -12.26 4.63 -33.31
N LYS A 368 -13.25 4.18 -34.10
CA LYS A 368 -13.16 4.17 -35.57
C LYS A 368 -12.93 5.57 -36.12
N LEU A 369 -13.70 6.56 -35.66
CA LEU A 369 -13.58 7.96 -36.11
C LEU A 369 -12.19 8.54 -35.76
N ARG A 370 -11.71 8.30 -34.53
CA ARG A 370 -10.33 8.68 -34.13
C ARG A 370 -9.25 8.03 -35.00
N CYS A 371 -9.41 6.75 -35.35
CA CYS A 371 -8.48 6.06 -36.23
C CYS A 371 -8.47 6.64 -37.65
N GLU A 372 -9.63 7.00 -38.19
CA GLU A 372 -9.75 7.64 -39.51
C GLU A 372 -9.12 9.03 -39.53
N GLU A 373 -9.36 9.85 -38.51
CA GLU A 373 -8.72 11.16 -38.38
C GLU A 373 -7.20 11.05 -38.27
N LEU A 374 -6.70 10.08 -37.49
CA LEU A 374 -5.27 9.84 -37.35
C LEU A 374 -4.63 9.40 -38.67
N LYS A 375 -5.29 8.52 -39.42
CA LYS A 375 -4.84 8.12 -40.77
C LYS A 375 -4.80 9.32 -41.73
N LYS A 376 -5.80 10.21 -41.68
CA LYS A 376 -5.83 11.43 -42.50
C LYS A 376 -4.68 12.38 -42.15
N LYS A 377 -4.45 12.63 -40.86
CA LYS A 377 -3.34 13.47 -40.38
C LYS A 377 -1.99 12.89 -40.76
N HIS A 378 -1.76 11.61 -40.49
CA HIS A 378 -0.49 10.96 -40.82
C HIS A 378 -0.23 10.94 -42.34
N ARG A 379 -1.28 10.80 -43.17
CA ARG A 379 -1.12 10.92 -44.63
C ARG A 379 -0.73 12.34 -45.04
N ALA A 380 -1.39 13.35 -44.49
CA ALA A 380 -1.06 14.75 -44.77
C ALA A 380 0.37 15.11 -44.32
N ASP A 381 0.78 14.66 -43.14
CA ASP A 381 2.14 14.86 -42.62
C ASP A 381 3.18 14.17 -43.52
N TRP A 382 2.92 12.93 -43.93
CA TRP A 382 3.79 12.20 -44.85
C TRP A 382 3.91 12.88 -46.23
N GLU A 383 2.81 13.41 -46.77
CA GLU A 383 2.82 14.18 -48.02
C GLU A 383 3.64 15.47 -47.88
N ALA A 384 3.51 16.18 -46.75
CA ALA A 384 4.29 17.37 -46.44
C ALA A 384 5.79 17.05 -46.29
N ASP A 385 6.13 15.95 -45.59
CA ASP A 385 7.51 15.51 -45.39
C ASP A 385 8.16 15.08 -46.70
N ILE A 386 7.44 14.40 -47.59
CA ILE A 386 7.96 14.06 -48.93
C ILE A 386 8.22 15.33 -49.74
N ALA A 387 7.30 16.30 -49.71
CA ALA A 387 7.49 17.56 -50.40
C ALA A 387 8.68 18.35 -49.83
N ALA A 388 8.86 18.36 -48.51
CA ALA A 388 10.00 18.97 -47.85
C ALA A 388 11.31 18.24 -48.20
N LYS A 389 11.32 16.91 -48.16
CA LYS A 389 12.47 16.09 -48.54
C LYS A 389 12.89 16.36 -49.98
N ALA A 390 11.95 16.47 -50.92
CA ALA A 390 12.24 16.79 -52.32
C ALA A 390 12.88 18.18 -52.48
N LYS A 391 12.46 19.17 -51.67
CA LYS A 391 13.08 20.51 -51.65
C LYS A 391 14.50 20.47 -51.06
N VAL A 392 14.66 19.85 -49.89
CA VAL A 392 15.95 19.79 -49.16
C VAL A 392 16.98 18.92 -49.89
N SER A 393 16.55 17.87 -50.59
CA SER A 393 17.45 17.00 -51.36
C SER A 393 18.22 17.76 -52.45
N LYS A 394 17.70 18.89 -52.95
CA LYS A 394 18.41 19.74 -53.91
C LYS A 394 19.63 20.43 -53.30
N MET A 395 19.64 20.63 -51.98
CA MET A 395 20.73 21.27 -51.25
C MET A 395 21.80 20.27 -50.77
N ALA A 396 21.59 18.96 -50.97
CA ALA A 396 22.49 17.92 -50.48
C ALA A 396 23.93 18.06 -51.03
N GLY A 397 24.09 18.52 -52.26
CA GLY A 397 25.42 18.74 -52.86
C GLY A 397 26.22 19.89 -52.23
N HIS A 398 25.54 20.91 -51.69
CA HIS A 398 26.17 22.06 -51.03
C HIS A 398 26.32 21.88 -49.52
N ARG A 399 25.77 20.78 -48.98
CA ARG A 399 25.77 20.51 -47.55
C ARG A 399 27.19 20.29 -47.02
N ALA A 400 27.98 19.45 -47.69
CA ALA A 400 29.32 19.10 -47.24
C ALA A 400 30.23 20.33 -47.15
N THR A 401 30.22 21.17 -48.19
CA THR A 401 31.03 22.39 -48.23
C THR A 401 30.62 23.38 -47.13
N PHE A 402 29.32 23.54 -46.88
CA PHE A 402 28.82 24.43 -45.82
C PHE A 402 29.10 23.88 -44.41
N GLU A 403 28.97 22.56 -44.21
CA GLU A 403 29.33 21.90 -42.94
C GLU A 403 30.82 22.05 -42.66
N ASP A 404 31.68 21.85 -43.66
CA ASP A 404 33.13 21.99 -43.53
C ASP A 404 33.53 23.43 -43.17
N GLU A 405 32.93 24.44 -43.80
CA GLU A 405 33.16 25.86 -43.49
C GLU A 405 32.78 26.19 -42.04
N ILE A 406 31.58 25.81 -41.59
CA ILE A 406 31.14 26.05 -40.21
C ILE A 406 31.99 25.30 -39.19
N MET A 407 32.33 24.04 -39.49
CA MET A 407 33.14 23.24 -38.58
C MET A 407 34.57 23.78 -38.50
N ALA A 408 35.13 24.29 -39.58
CA ALA A 408 36.42 24.97 -39.58
C ALA A 408 36.39 26.24 -38.73
N GLU A 409 35.36 27.09 -38.86
CA GLU A 409 35.21 28.29 -38.01
C GLU A 409 35.09 27.94 -36.52
N ARG A 410 34.29 26.91 -36.20
CA ARG A 410 34.12 26.43 -34.82
C ARG A 410 35.40 25.85 -34.26
N GLN A 411 36.14 25.08 -35.07
CA GLN A 411 37.41 24.50 -34.67
C GLN A 411 38.46 25.58 -34.41
N ALA A 412 38.52 26.61 -35.27
CA ALA A 412 39.40 27.75 -35.08
C ALA A 412 39.08 28.50 -33.77
N ALA A 413 37.81 28.81 -33.52
CA ALA A 413 37.38 29.46 -32.27
C ALA A 413 37.71 28.61 -31.03
N TYR A 414 37.53 27.29 -31.11
CA TYR A 414 37.89 26.36 -30.05
C TYR A 414 39.39 26.32 -29.80
N ASP A 415 40.20 26.28 -30.86
CA ASP A 415 41.65 26.23 -30.76
C ASP A 415 42.23 27.54 -30.18
N GLU A 416 41.66 28.70 -30.53
CA GLU A 416 42.00 30.00 -29.94
C GLU A 416 41.69 30.06 -28.44
N GLU A 417 40.51 29.60 -28.04
CA GLU A 417 40.07 29.56 -26.64
C GLU A 417 40.97 28.62 -25.81
N HIS A 418 41.28 27.44 -26.37
CA HIS A 418 42.20 26.49 -25.75
C HIS A 418 43.64 27.00 -25.68
N ALA A 419 44.10 27.80 -26.64
CA ALA A 419 45.42 28.44 -26.59
C ALA A 419 45.47 29.49 -25.48
N ARG A 420 44.43 30.33 -25.36
CA ARG A 420 44.31 31.33 -24.28
C ARG A 420 44.33 30.68 -22.90
N LEU A 421 43.52 29.64 -22.69
CA LEU A 421 43.48 28.91 -21.41
C LEU A 421 44.83 28.26 -21.07
N ARG A 422 45.56 27.72 -22.07
CA ARG A 422 46.91 27.17 -21.87
C ARG A 422 47.90 28.25 -21.45
N GLN A 423 47.87 29.43 -22.05
CA GLN A 423 48.71 30.56 -21.66
C GLN A 423 48.40 31.02 -20.23
N GLU A 424 47.13 31.21 -19.89
CA GLU A 424 46.73 31.58 -18.52
C GLU A 424 47.17 30.53 -17.48
N ALA A 425 47.06 29.24 -17.79
CA ALA A 425 47.52 28.18 -16.91
C ALA A 425 49.04 28.22 -16.71
N TYR A 426 49.80 28.52 -17.77
CA TYR A 426 51.25 28.68 -17.71
C TYR A 426 51.65 29.90 -16.89
N ASP A 427 50.98 31.04 -17.09
CA ASP A 427 51.23 32.27 -16.33
C ASP A 427 50.89 32.12 -14.86
N LYS A 428 49.79 31.45 -14.53
CA LYS A 428 49.43 31.09 -13.14
C LYS A 428 50.48 30.18 -12.50
N LYS A 429 51.07 29.26 -13.26
CA LYS A 429 52.17 28.39 -12.78
C LYS A 429 53.43 29.19 -12.48
N ILE A 430 53.81 30.13 -13.36
CA ILE A 430 54.94 31.04 -13.15
C ILE A 430 54.69 31.94 -11.92
N ALA A 431 53.50 32.53 -11.81
CA ALA A 431 53.14 33.40 -10.68
C ALA A 431 53.21 32.64 -9.35
N ARG A 432 52.72 31.39 -9.31
CA ARG A 432 52.82 30.52 -8.12
C ARG A 432 54.29 30.21 -7.76
N ALA A 433 55.14 29.96 -8.75
CA ALA A 433 56.58 29.72 -8.52
C ALA A 433 57.28 30.97 -7.98
N ARG A 434 56.97 32.15 -8.54
CA ARG A 434 57.49 33.44 -8.04
C ARG A 434 57.03 33.73 -6.61
N ARG A 435 55.75 33.48 -6.29
CA ARG A 435 55.23 33.66 -4.93
C ARG A 435 55.92 32.74 -3.91
N LYS A 436 56.11 31.46 -4.24
CA LYS A 436 56.85 30.52 -3.38
C LYS A 436 58.30 30.96 -3.16
N LYS A 437 58.95 31.51 -4.18
CA LYS A 437 60.31 32.02 -4.06
C LYS A 437 60.37 33.24 -3.13
N ALA A 438 59.45 34.19 -3.29
CA ALA A 438 59.34 35.35 -2.40
C ALA A 438 59.01 34.94 -0.95
N GLU A 439 58.09 33.99 -0.74
CA GLU A 439 57.78 33.45 0.59
C GLU A 439 59.00 32.76 1.25
N MET A 440 59.88 32.12 0.47
CA MET A 440 61.12 31.54 0.98
C MET A 440 62.15 32.61 1.33
N GLU A 441 62.33 33.61 0.46
CA GLU A 441 63.25 34.75 0.69
C GLU A 441 62.82 35.57 1.91
N GLU A 442 61.51 35.78 2.15
CA GLU A 442 60.99 36.42 3.37
C GLU A 442 61.22 35.59 4.64
N ARG A 443 61.13 34.25 4.57
CA ARG A 443 61.43 33.38 5.71
C ARG A 443 62.91 33.42 6.07
N GLU A 444 63.80 33.39 5.08
CA GLU A 444 65.24 33.50 5.30
C GLU A 444 65.63 34.86 5.92
N GLN A 445 64.92 35.95 5.56
CA GLN A 445 65.13 37.27 6.16
C GLN A 445 64.56 37.39 7.59
N ALA A 446 63.54 36.61 7.94
CA ALA A 446 62.96 36.61 9.29
C ALA A 446 63.73 35.72 10.29
N GLU A 447 64.52 34.76 9.80
CA GLU A 447 65.38 33.88 10.60
C GLU A 447 66.80 34.44 10.84
N ALA A 448 67.19 35.50 10.13
CA ALA A 448 68.46 36.24 10.30
C ALA A 448 68.26 37.48 11.20
#